data_AF-A0A969KWQ3-F1
#
_entry.id   AF-A0A969KWQ3-F1
#
_cell.length_a   1.000
_cell.length_b   1.000
_cell.length_c   1.000
_cell.angle_alpha   90.00
_cell.angle_beta   90.00
_cell.angle_gamma   90.00
#
_symmetry.space_group_name_H-M   'P 1'
#
loop_
_entity.id
_entity.type
_entity.pdbx_description
1 polymer ?
#
loop_
_entity_poly.entity_id
_entity_poly.type
_entity_poly.pdbx_seq_one_letter_code
_entity_poly.pdbx_strand_id
1 'polypeptide(L)'
;MMHLDELHNLSSEVCEGMEFNSAEEAFLYAEQLSKAGSSSEDAIAAYTCAIQLDPQMAKAYVFRSVEFALTPGQEHLGIEDVRKAAEILRAQGNEEMARAMDQQVESIQGLIAERERGLALKKHYGIEVPSAVDENWLQELRENSTRPWSEKRGIESIDHQHQIILVRVPLDILFTALEDRAIASQQDVLNSEIEISGPFAFAYQIPGQDWSVVTTGWNSSLLERATLAQLSEELGHPVIVLEVGEGEISYDWFEAGALVEHFVGQEGEPYEEYKTEGLQTQQYVLAPDPEDPAAFQTVHFWSSRRSITAKEIGNIWNFVEKLLFDAEAFDPAIDYEYLLGTYSPKQGNFYRVQNPGFIRVYPSGEETFVPDLGRVDYFKFER
;
A
#
# COMPACT_ATOMS: atom_id res chain seq x y z
N MET A 1 -16.62 -32.02 -5.06
CA MET A 1 -16.28 -32.67 -3.77
C MET A 1 -15.43 -33.87 -4.12
N MET A 2 -14.11 -33.70 -4.12
CA MET A 2 -13.18 -34.81 -4.29
C MET A 2 -13.23 -35.69 -3.04
N HIS A 3 -13.22 -37.01 -3.22
CA HIS A 3 -13.30 -37.96 -2.12
C HIS A 3 -11.96 -38.08 -1.39
N LEU A 4 -11.98 -38.40 -0.08
CA LEU A 4 -10.79 -38.66 0.75
C LEU A 4 -9.82 -39.71 0.15
N ASP A 5 -10.33 -40.62 -0.69
CA ASP A 5 -9.53 -41.62 -1.41
C ASP A 5 -8.73 -41.03 -2.60
N GLU A 6 -9.19 -39.92 -3.20
CA GLU A 6 -8.43 -39.21 -4.25
C GLU A 6 -7.27 -38.39 -3.67
N LEU A 7 -7.42 -37.86 -2.45
CA LEU A 7 -6.34 -37.23 -1.69
C LEU A 7 -5.22 -38.24 -1.31
N HIS A 8 -5.57 -39.49 -1.05
CA HIS A 8 -4.58 -40.53 -0.74
C HIS A 8 -3.81 -41.01 -1.97
N ASN A 9 -4.40 -40.98 -3.17
CA ASN A 9 -3.68 -41.29 -4.41
C ASN A 9 -2.79 -40.13 -4.88
N LEU A 10 -3.21 -38.87 -4.71
CA LEU A 10 -2.33 -37.69 -4.87
C LEU A 10 -1.18 -37.68 -3.85
N SER A 11 -1.33 -38.34 -2.70
CA SER A 11 -0.34 -38.33 -1.61
C SER A 11 0.94 -39.15 -1.87
N SER A 12 0.92 -40.10 -2.80
CA SER A 12 2.12 -40.87 -3.20
C SER A 12 2.99 -40.10 -4.20
N GLU A 13 2.38 -39.30 -5.07
CA GLU A 13 3.05 -38.63 -6.18
C GLU A 13 3.77 -37.34 -5.75
N VAL A 14 3.33 -36.66 -4.69
CA VAL A 14 3.92 -35.37 -4.24
C VAL A 14 5.36 -35.52 -3.72
N CYS A 15 5.73 -36.68 -3.14
CA CYS A 15 7.10 -36.94 -2.69
C CYS A 15 7.93 -37.72 -3.70
N GLU A 16 7.39 -38.10 -4.88
CA GLU A 16 8.08 -38.94 -5.87
C GLU A 16 9.29 -38.27 -6.56
N GLY A 17 9.61 -37.02 -6.23
CA GLY A 17 10.83 -36.33 -6.65
C GLY A 17 11.69 -35.76 -5.51
N MET A 18 11.25 -35.91 -4.25
CA MET A 18 11.90 -35.32 -3.07
C MET A 18 12.06 -36.40 -1.99
N GLU A 19 13.16 -37.17 -2.05
CA GLU A 19 13.46 -38.19 -1.05
C GLU A 19 14.07 -37.55 0.22
N PHE A 20 13.33 -37.59 1.33
CA PHE A 20 13.81 -37.18 2.65
C PHE A 20 13.91 -38.38 3.60
N ASN A 21 14.95 -38.42 4.43
CA ASN A 21 15.16 -39.51 5.39
C ASN A 21 14.40 -39.30 6.70
N SER A 22 13.87 -38.08 6.95
CA SER A 22 13.10 -37.76 8.14
C SER A 22 12.16 -36.57 7.93
N ALA A 23 11.12 -36.47 8.76
CA ALA A 23 10.21 -35.32 8.77
C ALA A 23 10.95 -34.00 9.04
N GLU A 24 11.96 -34.01 9.91
CA GLU A 24 12.76 -32.82 10.22
C GLU A 24 13.57 -32.35 9.02
N GLU A 25 14.14 -33.28 8.24
CA GLU A 25 14.87 -32.97 7.02
C GLU A 25 13.95 -32.34 5.95
N ALA A 26 12.77 -32.93 5.75
CA ALA A 26 11.74 -32.38 4.86
C ALA A 26 11.29 -30.98 5.32
N PHE A 27 11.07 -30.79 6.62
CA PHE A 27 10.67 -29.51 7.21
C PHE A 27 11.75 -28.43 7.03
N LEU A 28 13.01 -28.75 7.29
CA LEU A 28 14.12 -27.80 7.13
C LEU A 28 14.33 -27.43 5.66
N TYR A 29 14.16 -28.38 4.74
CA TYR A 29 14.21 -28.10 3.32
C TYR A 29 13.07 -27.18 2.87
N ALA A 30 11.85 -27.44 3.33
CA ALA A 30 10.71 -26.56 3.09
C ALA A 30 10.94 -25.13 3.62
N GLU A 31 11.53 -25.00 4.82
CA GLU A 31 11.85 -23.70 5.40
C GLU A 31 12.92 -22.95 4.60
N GLN A 32 13.89 -23.65 4.02
CA GLN A 32 14.89 -23.05 3.12
C GLN A 32 14.24 -22.53 1.84
N LEU A 33 13.33 -23.30 1.24
CA LEU A 33 12.59 -22.90 0.04
C LEU A 33 11.74 -21.65 0.30
N SER A 34 11.00 -21.64 1.41
CA SER A 34 10.19 -20.51 1.86
C SER A 34 11.05 -19.24 2.06
N LYS A 35 12.19 -19.36 2.75
CA LYS A 35 13.13 -18.23 2.97
C LYS A 35 13.82 -17.74 1.71
N ALA A 36 14.01 -18.61 0.73
CA ALA A 36 14.65 -18.27 -0.54
C ALA A 36 13.70 -17.57 -1.53
N GLY A 37 12.42 -17.42 -1.18
CA GLY A 37 11.39 -16.89 -2.09
C GLY A 37 11.13 -17.81 -3.29
N SER A 38 11.36 -19.12 -3.13
CA SER A 38 11.01 -20.10 -4.16
C SER A 38 9.49 -20.22 -4.30
N SER A 39 8.99 -20.78 -5.41
CA SER A 39 7.54 -20.99 -5.63
C SER A 39 6.89 -21.62 -4.39
N SER A 40 5.80 -21.02 -3.89
CA SER A 40 5.04 -21.56 -2.75
C SER A 40 4.65 -23.02 -2.95
N GLU A 41 4.49 -23.49 -4.19
CA GLU A 41 4.20 -24.89 -4.52
C GLU A 41 5.28 -25.87 -4.06
N ASP A 42 6.58 -25.54 -4.23
CA ASP A 42 7.69 -26.43 -3.84
C ASP A 42 7.82 -26.49 -2.31
N ALA A 43 7.63 -25.37 -1.62
CA ALA A 43 7.61 -25.31 -0.16
C ALA A 43 6.41 -26.09 0.40
N ILE A 44 5.23 -25.94 -0.20
CA ILE A 44 4.01 -26.70 0.13
C ILE A 44 4.24 -28.20 -0.05
N ALA A 45 4.87 -28.62 -1.16
CA ALA A 45 5.19 -30.02 -1.41
C ALA A 45 6.15 -30.58 -0.34
N ALA A 46 7.21 -29.84 -0.02
CA ALA A 46 8.17 -30.26 1.00
C ALA A 46 7.56 -30.31 2.42
N TYR A 47 6.74 -29.33 2.81
CA TYR A 47 5.98 -29.39 4.06
C TYR A 47 4.97 -30.55 4.07
N THR A 48 4.37 -30.88 2.92
CA THR A 48 3.49 -32.03 2.78
C THR A 48 4.24 -33.33 3.03
N CYS A 49 5.46 -33.49 2.50
CA CYS A 49 6.31 -34.63 2.83
C CYS A 49 6.68 -34.68 4.32
N ALA A 50 6.96 -33.54 4.96
CA ALA A 50 7.20 -33.48 6.40
C ALA A 50 6.01 -33.98 7.23
N ILE A 51 4.79 -33.56 6.85
CA ILE A 51 3.53 -33.99 7.49
C ILE A 51 3.26 -35.48 7.26
N GLN A 52 3.60 -36.02 6.09
CA GLN A 52 3.46 -37.45 5.82
C GLN A 52 4.40 -38.29 6.68
N LEU A 53 5.64 -37.84 6.86
CA LEU A 53 6.66 -38.51 7.66
C LEU A 53 6.38 -38.38 9.16
N ASP A 54 5.83 -37.25 9.62
CA ASP A 54 5.36 -37.03 10.99
C ASP A 54 4.03 -36.26 11.02
N PRO A 55 2.89 -36.97 11.08
CA PRO A 55 1.57 -36.35 11.17
C PRO A 55 1.31 -35.57 12.47
N GLN A 56 2.20 -35.66 13.46
CA GLN A 56 2.10 -34.90 14.71
C GLN A 56 3.04 -33.68 14.74
N MET A 57 3.70 -33.36 13.63
CA MET A 57 4.55 -32.19 13.52
C MET A 57 3.72 -30.91 13.35
N ALA A 58 3.21 -30.36 14.46
CA ALA A 58 2.38 -29.15 14.46
C ALA A 58 3.02 -27.98 13.67
N LYS A 59 4.34 -27.80 13.78
CA LYS A 59 5.06 -26.77 13.02
C LYS A 59 4.94 -26.94 11.50
N ALA A 60 4.94 -28.16 10.96
CA ALA A 60 4.83 -28.35 9.52
C ALA A 60 3.46 -27.90 9.00
N TYR A 61 2.39 -28.15 9.76
CA TYR A 61 1.06 -27.59 9.48
C TYR A 61 1.04 -26.06 9.55
N VAL A 62 1.63 -25.47 10.60
CA VAL A 62 1.69 -23.99 10.73
C VAL A 62 2.40 -23.35 9.54
N PHE A 63 3.58 -23.83 9.19
CA PHE A 63 4.34 -23.21 8.10
C PHE A 63 3.71 -23.47 6.73
N ARG A 64 3.13 -24.66 6.48
CA ARG A 64 2.37 -24.91 5.25
C ARG A 64 1.13 -24.03 5.14
N SER A 65 0.47 -23.73 6.26
CA SER A 65 -0.68 -22.83 6.26
C SER A 65 -0.34 -21.41 5.81
N VAL A 66 0.88 -20.94 6.11
CA VAL A 66 1.36 -19.64 5.66
C VAL A 66 1.56 -19.64 4.15
N GLU A 67 2.18 -20.69 3.60
CA GLU A 67 2.34 -20.83 2.14
C GLU A 67 0.98 -20.89 1.42
N PHE A 68 -0.01 -21.60 1.99
CA PHE A 68 -1.38 -21.60 1.46
C PHE A 68 -2.06 -20.24 1.55
N ALA A 69 -1.83 -19.48 2.62
CA ALA A 69 -2.39 -18.13 2.76
C ALA A 69 -1.79 -17.13 1.75
N LEU A 70 -0.55 -17.36 1.31
CA LEU A 70 0.12 -16.59 0.26
C LEU A 70 -0.29 -17.03 -1.16
N THR A 71 -0.97 -18.18 -1.30
CA THR A 71 -1.38 -18.74 -2.59
C THR A 71 -2.85 -18.42 -2.89
N PRO A 72 -3.16 -17.56 -3.88
CA PRO A 72 -4.54 -17.15 -4.15
C PRO A 72 -5.48 -18.32 -4.41
N GLY A 73 -6.58 -18.41 -3.64
CA GLY A 73 -7.61 -19.44 -3.78
C GLY A 73 -7.39 -20.69 -2.93
N GLN A 74 -6.27 -20.79 -2.21
CA GLN A 74 -5.92 -21.93 -1.35
C GLN A 74 -6.02 -21.61 0.16
N GLU A 75 -6.54 -20.44 0.53
CA GLU A 75 -6.55 -19.94 1.91
C GLU A 75 -7.37 -20.85 2.85
N HIS A 76 -8.38 -21.53 2.31
CA HIS A 76 -9.16 -22.53 3.05
C HIS A 76 -8.33 -23.74 3.49
N LEU A 77 -7.34 -24.18 2.68
CA LEU A 77 -6.40 -25.23 3.04
C LEU A 77 -5.48 -24.77 4.17
N GLY A 78 -5.09 -23.49 4.17
CA GLY A 78 -4.36 -22.88 5.28
C GLY A 78 -5.15 -22.92 6.59
N ILE A 79 -6.44 -22.60 6.58
CA ILE A 79 -7.30 -22.71 7.78
C ILE A 79 -7.36 -24.14 8.31
N GLU A 80 -7.49 -25.13 7.42
CA GLU A 80 -7.50 -26.54 7.83
C GLU A 80 -6.19 -26.93 8.52
N ASP A 81 -5.06 -26.48 7.99
CA ASP A 81 -3.74 -26.72 8.59
C ASP A 81 -3.56 -26.03 9.94
N VAL A 82 -3.96 -24.75 10.08
CA VAL A 82 -3.90 -24.06 11.38
C VAL A 82 -4.78 -24.75 12.42
N ARG A 83 -5.99 -25.18 12.03
CA ARG A 83 -6.87 -25.97 12.93
C ARG A 83 -6.21 -27.28 13.33
N LYS A 84 -5.56 -27.95 12.38
CA LYS A 84 -4.87 -29.21 12.67
C LYS A 84 -3.69 -29.02 13.62
N ALA A 85 -2.91 -27.94 13.42
CA ALA A 85 -1.86 -27.56 14.35
C ALA A 85 -2.40 -27.28 15.75
N ALA A 86 -3.52 -26.56 15.86
CA ALA A 86 -4.18 -26.29 17.15
C ALA A 86 -4.62 -27.59 17.85
N GLU A 87 -5.22 -28.55 17.13
CA GLU A 87 -5.57 -29.87 17.67
C GLU A 87 -4.36 -30.60 18.23
N ILE A 88 -3.26 -30.65 17.47
CA ILE A 88 -2.02 -31.32 17.87
C ILE A 88 -1.41 -30.65 19.11
N LEU A 89 -1.35 -29.31 19.13
CA LEU A 89 -0.81 -28.54 20.26
C LEU A 89 -1.63 -28.77 21.54
N ARG A 90 -2.97 -28.82 21.45
CA ARG A 90 -3.82 -29.18 22.61
C ARG A 90 -3.54 -30.59 23.10
N ALA A 91 -3.40 -31.57 22.19
CA ALA A 91 -3.06 -32.94 22.56
C ALA A 91 -1.69 -33.05 23.24
N GLN A 92 -0.76 -32.14 22.91
CA GLN A 92 0.56 -32.01 23.55
C GLN A 92 0.54 -31.20 24.86
N GLY A 93 -0.63 -30.69 25.29
CA GLY A 93 -0.78 -29.87 26.50
C GLY A 93 -0.34 -28.42 26.34
N ASN A 94 -0.11 -27.95 25.10
CA ASN A 94 0.32 -26.59 24.80
C ASN A 94 -0.88 -25.69 24.46
N GLU A 95 -1.70 -25.44 25.48
CA GLU A 95 -2.97 -24.69 25.35
C GLU A 95 -2.77 -23.20 25.00
N GLU A 96 -1.60 -22.63 25.31
CA GLU A 96 -1.28 -21.25 24.93
C GLU A 96 -1.05 -21.13 23.43
N MET A 97 -0.21 -21.99 22.84
CA MET A 97 0.01 -21.98 21.40
C MET A 97 -1.24 -22.41 20.63
N ALA A 98 -2.02 -23.36 21.15
CA ALA A 98 -3.28 -23.74 20.51
C ALA A 98 -4.26 -22.56 20.40
N ARG A 99 -4.38 -21.73 21.44
CA ARG A 99 -5.21 -20.51 21.40
C ARG A 99 -4.69 -19.48 20.41
N ALA A 100 -3.36 -19.35 20.26
CA ALA A 100 -2.78 -18.49 19.24
C ALA A 100 -3.13 -18.96 17.81
N MET A 101 -3.15 -20.28 17.58
CA MET A 101 -3.60 -20.85 16.30
C MET A 101 -5.09 -20.59 16.05
N ASP A 102 -5.96 -20.69 17.06
CA ASP A 102 -7.38 -20.36 16.91
C ASP A 102 -7.59 -18.88 16.51
N GLN A 103 -6.83 -17.96 17.11
CA GLN A 103 -6.88 -16.53 16.73
C GLN A 103 -6.39 -16.31 15.29
N GLN A 104 -5.38 -17.06 14.85
CA GLN A 104 -4.90 -17.00 13.48
C GLN A 104 -5.95 -17.51 12.48
N VAL A 105 -6.77 -18.52 12.84
CA VAL A 105 -7.93 -18.94 12.03
C VAL A 105 -8.91 -17.80 11.87
N GLU A 106 -9.26 -17.09 12.94
CA GLU A 106 -10.18 -15.94 12.88
C GLU A 106 -9.65 -14.82 11.99
N SER A 107 -8.34 -14.54 12.05
CA SER A 107 -7.68 -13.56 11.19
C SER A 107 -7.72 -13.95 9.71
N ILE A 108 -7.39 -15.21 9.36
CA ILE A 108 -7.45 -15.68 7.96
C ILE A 108 -8.91 -15.70 7.47
N GLN A 109 -9.87 -16.07 8.33
CA GLN A 109 -11.29 -16.01 8.01
C GLN A 109 -11.80 -14.57 7.77
N GLY A 110 -11.27 -13.60 8.51
CA GLY A 110 -11.53 -12.18 8.29
C GLY A 110 -11.08 -11.74 6.89
N LEU A 111 -9.83 -12.05 6.52
CA LEU A 111 -9.27 -11.74 5.20
C LEU A 111 -10.04 -12.40 4.05
N ILE A 112 -10.43 -13.67 4.22
CA ILE A 112 -11.27 -14.37 3.24
C ILE A 112 -12.63 -13.68 3.14
N ALA A 113 -13.27 -13.34 4.27
CA ALA A 113 -14.56 -12.70 4.27
C ALA A 113 -14.52 -11.29 3.63
N GLU A 114 -13.45 -10.52 3.84
CA GLU A 114 -13.22 -9.23 3.19
C GLU A 114 -13.01 -9.39 1.69
N ARG A 115 -12.19 -10.35 1.26
CA ARG A 115 -12.00 -10.67 -0.15
C ARG A 115 -13.29 -11.16 -0.82
N GLU A 116 -14.04 -12.05 -0.17
CA GLU A 116 -15.31 -12.57 -0.66
C GLU A 116 -16.37 -11.47 -0.71
N ARG A 117 -16.38 -10.53 0.26
CA ARG A 117 -17.22 -9.33 0.19
C ARG A 117 -16.82 -8.45 -0.98
N GLY A 118 -15.54 -8.18 -1.19
CA GLY A 118 -15.04 -7.44 -2.35
C GLY A 118 -15.41 -8.10 -3.68
N LEU A 119 -15.37 -9.43 -3.76
CA LEU A 119 -15.80 -10.22 -4.92
C LEU A 119 -17.33 -10.19 -5.12
N ALA A 120 -18.11 -10.25 -4.04
CA ALA A 120 -19.57 -10.18 -4.05
C ALA A 120 -20.08 -8.79 -4.43
N LEU A 121 -19.40 -7.74 -3.97
CA LEU A 121 -19.65 -6.33 -4.31
C LEU A 121 -19.43 -6.10 -5.81
N LYS A 122 -18.31 -6.58 -6.37
CA LYS A 122 -18.03 -6.49 -7.81
C LYS A 122 -19.11 -7.17 -8.66
N LYS A 123 -19.54 -8.38 -8.28
CA LYS A 123 -20.65 -9.13 -8.93
C LYS A 123 -22.00 -8.39 -8.88
N HIS A 124 -22.28 -7.62 -7.84
CA HIS A 124 -23.55 -6.88 -7.68
C HIS A 124 -23.64 -5.66 -8.62
N TYR A 125 -22.49 -5.03 -8.94
CA TYR A 125 -22.40 -3.85 -9.79
C TYR A 125 -22.30 -4.13 -11.30
N GLY A 126 -22.46 -5.39 -11.72
CA GLY A 126 -22.34 -5.78 -13.13
C GLY A 126 -20.90 -5.78 -13.63
N ILE A 127 -19.92 -5.67 -12.74
CA ILE A 127 -18.54 -6.06 -12.99
C ILE A 127 -18.54 -7.59 -12.83
N GLU A 128 -18.71 -8.31 -13.93
CA GLU A 128 -18.57 -9.77 -13.92
C GLU A 128 -17.16 -10.10 -13.44
N VAL A 129 -17.04 -10.55 -12.18
CA VAL A 129 -15.82 -11.22 -11.74
C VAL A 129 -15.97 -12.66 -12.20
N PRO A 130 -15.28 -13.07 -13.27
CA PRO A 130 -15.39 -14.41 -13.75
C PRO A 130 -14.63 -15.32 -12.79
N SER A 131 -15.06 -16.57 -12.72
CA SER A 131 -14.44 -17.63 -11.91
C SER A 131 -12.99 -17.93 -12.28
N ALA A 132 -12.48 -17.28 -13.33
CA ALA A 132 -11.09 -17.16 -13.73
C ALA A 132 -10.87 -15.68 -14.10
N VAL A 133 -9.72 -15.10 -13.74
CA VAL A 133 -9.40 -13.72 -14.08
C VAL A 133 -9.60 -13.50 -15.60
N ASP A 134 -10.56 -12.67 -16.01
CA ASP A 134 -10.85 -12.40 -17.43
C ASP A 134 -9.65 -11.68 -18.04
N GLU A 135 -9.19 -12.19 -19.18
CA GLU A 135 -8.07 -11.63 -19.92
C GLU A 135 -8.27 -10.14 -20.23
N ASN A 136 -9.53 -9.70 -20.43
CA ASN A 136 -9.83 -8.28 -20.67
C ASN A 136 -9.55 -7.40 -19.44
N TRP A 137 -9.90 -7.87 -18.23
CA TRP A 137 -9.63 -7.12 -17.00
C TRP A 137 -8.13 -7.09 -16.67
N LEU A 138 -7.43 -8.21 -16.87
CA LEU A 138 -5.97 -8.23 -16.79
C LEU A 138 -5.34 -7.33 -17.84
N GLN A 139 -5.95 -7.25 -19.02
CA GLN A 139 -5.49 -6.37 -20.08
C GLN A 139 -5.72 -4.90 -19.72
N GLU A 140 -6.88 -4.50 -19.21
CA GLU A 140 -7.12 -3.13 -18.73
C GLU A 140 -6.18 -2.74 -17.59
N LEU A 141 -5.95 -3.65 -16.63
CA LEU A 141 -4.97 -3.42 -15.55
C LEU A 141 -3.55 -3.30 -16.09
N ARG A 142 -3.16 -4.15 -17.06
CA ARG A 142 -1.87 -4.04 -17.73
C ARG A 142 -1.76 -2.76 -18.52
N GLU A 143 -2.78 -2.36 -19.25
CA GLU A 143 -2.81 -1.11 -20.01
C GLU A 143 -2.70 0.10 -19.07
N ASN A 144 -3.38 0.09 -17.92
CA ASN A 144 -3.25 1.16 -16.93
C ASN A 144 -1.87 1.17 -16.25
N SER A 145 -1.28 -0.01 -15.98
CA SER A 145 0.03 -0.12 -15.33
C SER A 145 1.20 0.19 -16.28
N THR A 146 1.06 -0.17 -17.56
CA THR A 146 2.05 0.09 -18.63
C THR A 146 1.88 1.48 -19.27
N ARG A 147 0.80 2.21 -18.98
CA ARG A 147 0.60 3.56 -19.51
C ARG A 147 1.80 4.44 -19.17
N PRO A 148 2.31 5.25 -20.11
CA PRO A 148 3.42 6.16 -19.83
C PRO A 148 3.13 7.05 -18.62
N TRP A 149 4.10 7.18 -17.72
CA TRP A 149 3.98 8.00 -16.51
C TRP A 149 3.66 9.47 -16.80
N SER A 150 4.05 9.98 -17.98
CA SER A 150 3.68 11.30 -18.48
C SER A 150 2.17 11.48 -18.71
N GLU A 151 1.43 10.40 -18.94
CA GLU A 151 0.00 10.40 -19.24
C GLU A 151 -0.89 10.08 -18.02
N LYS A 152 -0.29 9.65 -16.90
CA LYS A 152 -1.03 9.34 -15.67
C LYS A 152 -1.47 10.61 -14.94
N ARG A 153 -2.64 10.58 -14.31
CA ARG A 153 -3.30 11.66 -13.55
C ARG A 153 -4.17 11.04 -12.45
N GLY A 154 -4.54 11.82 -11.44
CA GLY A 154 -5.33 11.33 -10.31
C GLY A 154 -4.45 10.77 -9.18
N ILE A 155 -4.92 9.72 -8.51
CA ILE A 155 -4.34 9.15 -7.29
C ILE A 155 -3.91 7.70 -7.56
N GLU A 156 -2.66 7.35 -7.25
CA GLU A 156 -2.20 5.95 -7.22
C GLU A 156 -2.03 5.40 -5.79
N SER A 157 -1.94 6.26 -4.76
CA SER A 157 -1.59 5.87 -3.38
C SER A 157 -2.75 5.33 -2.53
N ILE A 158 -3.67 4.55 -3.08
CA ILE A 158 -4.91 4.18 -2.37
C ILE A 158 -4.73 3.18 -1.21
N ASP A 159 -3.62 2.42 -1.18
CA ASP A 159 -3.44 1.29 -0.24
C ASP A 159 -2.31 1.50 0.79
N HIS A 160 -1.70 2.68 0.84
CA HIS A 160 -0.55 2.97 1.72
C HIS A 160 -0.66 4.36 2.35
N GLN A 161 -0.28 4.47 3.63
CA GLN A 161 -0.18 5.77 4.30
C GLN A 161 0.91 6.60 3.63
N HIS A 162 0.50 7.67 2.98
CA HIS A 162 1.35 8.46 2.12
C HIS A 162 1.03 9.94 2.24
N GLN A 163 2.06 10.78 2.27
CA GLN A 163 1.92 12.22 2.24
C GLN A 163 2.93 12.83 1.25
N ILE A 164 2.42 13.67 0.36
CA ILE A 164 3.21 14.42 -0.62
C ILE A 164 2.80 15.88 -0.71
N ILE A 165 3.75 16.69 -1.14
CA ILE A 165 3.55 18.07 -1.52
C ILE A 165 3.74 18.16 -3.04
N LEU A 166 2.71 18.59 -3.74
CA LEU A 166 2.72 18.88 -5.17
C LEU A 166 2.95 20.37 -5.35
N VAL A 167 3.99 20.74 -6.10
CA VAL A 167 4.33 22.14 -6.40
C VAL A 167 4.38 22.35 -7.92
N ARG A 168 3.56 23.26 -8.46
CA ARG A 168 3.43 23.46 -9.91
C ARG A 168 4.56 24.32 -10.50
N VAL A 169 5.81 23.87 -10.34
CA VAL A 169 7.01 24.47 -10.93
C VAL A 169 7.99 23.38 -11.38
N PRO A 170 8.88 23.66 -12.34
CA PRO A 170 9.99 22.78 -12.67
C PRO A 170 10.91 22.50 -11.47
N LEU A 171 11.50 21.31 -11.44
CA LEU A 171 12.34 20.85 -10.32
C LEU A 171 13.52 21.81 -10.01
N ASP A 172 14.12 22.46 -11.01
CA ASP A 172 15.19 23.46 -10.80
C ASP A 172 14.74 24.68 -9.99
N ILE A 173 13.52 25.16 -10.25
CA ILE A 173 12.94 26.30 -9.52
C ILE A 173 12.62 25.87 -8.09
N LEU A 174 12.02 24.69 -7.93
CA LEU A 174 11.73 24.13 -6.62
C LEU A 174 13.00 23.91 -5.79
N PHE A 175 14.06 23.37 -6.40
CA PHE A 175 15.32 23.15 -5.73
C PHE A 175 15.88 24.45 -5.14
N THR A 176 15.89 25.52 -5.94
CA THR A 176 16.36 26.83 -5.49
C THR A 176 15.54 27.34 -4.30
N ALA A 177 14.21 27.20 -4.35
CA ALA A 177 13.34 27.64 -3.26
C ALA A 177 13.52 26.82 -1.97
N LEU A 178 13.75 25.51 -2.07
CA LEU A 178 13.96 24.65 -0.91
C LEU A 178 15.38 24.74 -0.35
N GLU A 179 16.38 25.01 -1.20
CA GLU A 179 17.78 25.16 -0.79
C GLU A 179 17.97 26.28 0.24
N ASP A 180 17.28 27.42 0.07
CA ASP A 180 17.32 28.54 1.02
C ASP A 180 16.79 28.18 2.43
N ARG A 181 15.99 27.10 2.53
CA ARG A 181 15.39 26.61 3.77
C ARG A 181 16.14 25.40 4.36
N ALA A 182 16.92 24.71 3.53
CA ALA A 182 17.60 23.49 3.90
C ALA A 182 18.97 23.79 4.55
N ILE A 183 19.37 22.98 5.52
CA ILE A 183 20.75 23.03 6.06
C ILE A 183 21.75 22.32 5.16
N ALA A 184 21.28 21.43 4.30
CA ALA A 184 22.05 20.81 3.24
C ALA A 184 21.11 20.39 2.11
N SER A 185 21.58 20.54 0.88
CA SER A 185 20.88 20.15 -0.35
C SER A 185 21.85 19.35 -1.22
N GLN A 186 21.31 18.42 -2.02
CA GLN A 186 22.08 17.73 -3.06
C GLN A 186 21.18 17.43 -4.25
N GLN A 187 21.63 17.81 -5.45
CA GLN A 187 20.94 17.49 -6.69
C GLN A 187 21.28 16.08 -7.17
N ASP A 188 20.33 15.45 -7.85
CA ASP A 188 20.51 14.18 -8.57
C ASP A 188 21.17 13.07 -7.72
N VAL A 189 20.53 12.78 -6.57
CA VAL A 189 21.00 11.77 -5.62
C VAL A 189 20.64 10.35 -6.02
N LEU A 190 20.00 10.12 -7.17
CA LEU A 190 19.66 8.78 -7.61
C LEU A 190 20.93 7.93 -7.75
N ASN A 191 20.93 6.73 -7.16
CA ASN A 191 22.09 5.84 -7.02
C ASN A 191 23.23 6.34 -6.12
N SER A 192 23.05 7.46 -5.42
CA SER A 192 23.98 7.98 -4.41
C SER A 192 23.63 7.48 -3.01
N GLU A 193 24.62 7.47 -2.12
CA GLU A 193 24.40 7.23 -0.70
C GLU A 193 24.14 8.55 0.03
N ILE A 194 23.07 8.61 0.82
CA ILE A 194 22.73 9.76 1.65
C ILE A 194 22.61 9.34 3.12
N GLU A 195 22.98 10.23 4.03
CA GLU A 195 22.81 10.00 5.48
C GLU A 195 21.46 10.55 5.94
N ILE A 196 20.59 9.69 6.46
CA ILE A 196 19.33 10.13 7.06
C ILE A 196 19.57 10.43 8.54
N SER A 197 19.83 11.70 8.87
CA SER A 197 20.25 12.11 10.23
C SER A 197 19.33 13.13 10.91
N GLY A 198 18.24 13.55 10.27
CA GLY A 198 17.24 14.49 10.78
C GLY A 198 16.03 14.55 9.85
N PRO A 199 15.13 15.54 9.99
CA PRO A 199 14.08 15.78 9.00
C PRO A 199 14.69 16.02 7.63
N PHE A 200 14.05 15.46 6.61
CA PHE A 200 14.55 15.49 5.24
C PHE A 200 13.40 15.47 4.25
N ALA A 201 13.70 15.80 3.00
CA ALA A 201 12.78 15.63 1.90
C ALA A 201 13.51 15.14 0.66
N PHE A 202 12.79 14.43 -0.18
CA PHE A 202 13.15 14.24 -1.58
C PHE A 202 12.23 15.07 -2.45
N ALA A 203 12.78 15.65 -3.52
CA ALA A 203 12.00 16.27 -4.57
C ALA A 203 12.32 15.63 -5.92
N TYR A 204 11.30 15.38 -6.73
CA TYR A 204 11.47 14.84 -8.08
C TYR A 204 10.35 15.34 -8.98
N GLN A 205 10.50 15.14 -10.29
CA GLN A 205 9.47 15.45 -11.27
C GLN A 205 9.37 14.33 -12.29
N ILE A 206 8.16 13.91 -12.60
CA ILE A 206 7.89 12.93 -13.65
C ILE A 206 7.89 13.67 -15.01
N PRO A 207 8.65 13.21 -16.01
CA PRO A 207 8.64 13.79 -17.34
C PRO A 207 7.22 13.88 -17.91
N GLY A 208 6.87 15.04 -18.47
CA GLY A 208 5.54 15.32 -19.00
C GLY A 208 4.50 15.78 -17.96
N GLN A 209 4.89 15.92 -16.69
CA GLN A 209 4.07 16.52 -15.64
C GLN A 209 4.56 17.94 -15.31
N ASP A 210 3.62 18.87 -15.10
CA ASP A 210 3.92 20.25 -14.70
C ASP A 210 4.28 20.37 -13.20
N TRP A 211 3.96 19.33 -12.43
CA TRP A 211 4.10 19.32 -10.98
C TRP A 211 5.38 18.61 -10.56
N SER A 212 6.19 19.28 -9.75
CA SER A 212 7.22 18.63 -8.96
C SER A 212 6.59 18.06 -7.69
N VAL A 213 7.06 16.90 -7.27
CA VAL A 213 6.60 16.19 -6.08
C VAL A 213 7.66 16.27 -5.01
N VAL A 214 7.26 16.54 -3.77
CA VAL A 214 8.11 16.49 -2.58
C VAL A 214 7.52 15.47 -1.62
N THR A 215 8.35 14.54 -1.17
CA THR A 215 8.02 13.61 -0.08
C THR A 215 8.94 13.88 1.10
N THR A 216 8.39 13.92 2.30
CA THR A 216 9.12 14.31 3.50
C THR A 216 9.25 13.15 4.47
N GLY A 217 10.44 12.98 5.03
CA GLY A 217 10.63 12.15 6.21
C GLY A 217 10.13 12.83 7.48
N TRP A 218 10.43 12.22 8.62
CA TRP A 218 9.89 12.58 9.94
C TRP A 218 9.89 14.08 10.27
N ASN A 219 8.75 14.54 10.81
CA ASN A 219 8.59 15.84 11.48
C ASN A 219 9.19 17.01 10.67
N SER A 220 8.99 17.01 9.35
CA SER A 220 9.48 18.08 8.49
C SER A 220 8.67 19.36 8.71
N SER A 221 9.36 20.47 9.04
CA SER A 221 8.74 21.80 9.13
C SER A 221 8.16 22.27 7.78
N LEU A 222 8.51 21.60 6.67
CA LEU A 222 7.90 21.84 5.37
C LEU A 222 6.40 21.57 5.33
N LEU A 223 5.89 20.72 6.23
CA LEU A 223 4.46 20.39 6.30
C LEU A 223 3.67 21.43 7.08
N GLU A 224 4.32 22.39 7.73
CA GLU A 224 3.62 23.48 8.40
C GLU A 224 2.91 24.35 7.37
N ARG A 225 1.61 24.61 7.58
CA ARG A 225 0.79 25.42 6.67
C ARG A 225 1.37 26.80 6.39
N ALA A 226 2.02 27.41 7.37
CA ALA A 226 2.69 28.70 7.19
C ALA A 226 3.85 28.59 6.19
N THR A 227 4.65 27.53 6.29
CA THR A 227 5.75 27.23 5.36
C THR A 227 5.24 26.96 3.95
N LEU A 228 4.16 26.19 3.81
CA LEU A 228 3.54 25.85 2.52
C LEU A 228 2.90 27.07 1.85
N ALA A 229 2.22 27.91 2.63
CA ALA A 229 1.68 29.17 2.17
C ALA A 229 2.81 30.08 1.66
N GLN A 230 3.87 30.26 2.46
CA GLN A 230 5.04 31.05 2.05
C GLN A 230 5.70 30.50 0.78
N LEU A 231 5.83 29.17 0.66
CA LEU A 231 6.36 28.53 -0.54
C LEU A 231 5.50 28.85 -1.77
N SER A 232 4.17 28.79 -1.65
CA SER A 232 3.25 29.19 -2.72
C SER A 232 3.37 30.68 -3.08
N GLU A 233 3.56 31.55 -2.09
CA GLU A 233 3.77 33.00 -2.32
C GLU A 233 5.06 33.28 -3.08
N GLU A 234 6.18 32.72 -2.64
CA GLU A 234 7.51 32.93 -3.23
C GLU A 234 7.60 32.40 -4.66
N LEU A 235 7.02 31.23 -4.91
CA LEU A 235 7.00 30.63 -6.23
C LEU A 235 5.97 31.30 -7.15
N GLY A 236 4.96 31.97 -6.60
CA GLY A 236 3.83 32.50 -7.37
C GLY A 236 2.98 31.41 -8.03
N HIS A 237 3.04 30.18 -7.51
CA HIS A 237 2.37 29.00 -8.07
C HIS A 237 1.62 28.21 -6.98
N PRO A 238 0.60 27.41 -7.37
CA PRO A 238 -0.12 26.57 -6.43
C PRO A 238 0.76 25.51 -5.76
N VAL A 239 0.45 25.23 -4.49
CA VAL A 239 1.00 24.12 -3.71
C VAL A 239 -0.18 23.31 -3.17
N ILE A 240 -0.15 21.99 -3.35
CA ILE A 240 -1.14 21.08 -2.79
C ILE A 240 -0.40 20.11 -1.87
N VAL A 241 -0.86 19.97 -0.63
CA VAL A 241 -0.46 18.84 0.22
C VAL A 241 -1.56 17.81 0.14
N LEU A 242 -1.21 16.59 -0.21
CA LEU A 242 -2.11 15.45 -0.28
C LEU A 242 -1.65 14.43 0.75
N GLU A 243 -2.62 13.92 1.52
CA GLU A 243 -2.40 12.82 2.46
C GLU A 243 -3.45 11.74 2.17
N VAL A 244 -2.96 10.52 2.03
CA VAL A 244 -3.77 9.33 1.80
C VAL A 244 -3.43 8.33 2.88
N GLY A 245 -4.44 7.72 3.49
CA GLY A 245 -4.29 6.70 4.51
C GLY A 245 -5.38 5.65 4.40
N GLU A 246 -5.33 4.68 5.32
CA GLU A 246 -6.33 3.61 5.38
C GLU A 246 -7.70 4.19 5.75
N GLY A 247 -8.59 4.28 4.75
CA GLY A 247 -9.93 4.87 4.90
C GLY A 247 -9.94 6.39 5.12
N GLU A 248 -8.86 7.10 4.83
CA GLU A 248 -8.79 8.56 4.98
C GLU A 248 -8.07 9.21 3.78
N ILE A 249 -8.57 10.36 3.36
CA ILE A 249 -7.91 11.19 2.36
C ILE A 249 -8.11 12.67 2.67
N SER A 250 -7.04 13.45 2.60
CA SER A 250 -7.09 14.88 2.85
C SER A 250 -6.23 15.68 1.89
N TYR A 251 -6.57 16.95 1.72
CA TYR A 251 -5.69 17.90 1.08
C TYR A 251 -5.80 19.32 1.65
N ASP A 252 -4.68 20.03 1.57
CA ASP A 252 -4.61 21.48 1.70
C ASP A 252 -4.14 22.08 0.37
N TRP A 253 -4.90 23.04 -0.17
CA TRP A 253 -4.54 23.79 -1.37
C TRP A 253 -4.14 25.21 -0.98
N PHE A 254 -2.93 25.62 -1.37
CA PHE A 254 -2.41 26.98 -1.22
C PHE A 254 -2.23 27.67 -2.56
N GLU A 255 -2.59 28.95 -2.62
CA GLU A 255 -2.29 29.84 -3.74
C GLU A 255 -1.93 31.24 -3.25
N ALA A 256 -0.87 31.81 -3.83
CA ALA A 256 -0.44 33.18 -3.59
C ALA A 256 -0.32 33.53 -2.09
N GLY A 257 0.25 32.61 -1.29
CA GLY A 257 0.44 32.86 0.14
C GLY A 257 -0.73 32.54 1.05
N ALA A 258 -1.83 31.98 0.52
CA ALA A 258 -3.03 31.71 1.31
C ALA A 258 -3.54 30.28 1.12
N LEU A 259 -4.00 29.67 2.22
CA LEU A 259 -4.84 28.47 2.15
C LEU A 259 -6.16 28.86 1.47
N VAL A 260 -6.49 28.20 0.38
CA VAL A 260 -7.67 28.51 -0.43
C VAL A 260 -8.76 27.45 -0.29
N GLU A 261 -8.37 26.21 0.01
CA GLU A 261 -9.26 25.08 0.21
C GLU A 261 -8.62 24.03 1.13
N HIS A 262 -9.43 23.42 2.00
CA HIS A 262 -9.06 22.37 2.93
C HIS A 262 -10.15 21.30 2.91
N PHE A 263 -9.74 20.05 2.81
CA PHE A 263 -10.63 18.90 2.78
C PHE A 263 -10.02 17.77 3.60
N VAL A 264 -10.84 17.14 4.43
CA VAL A 264 -10.54 15.87 5.11
C VAL A 264 -11.74 14.97 4.93
N GLY A 265 -11.55 13.80 4.35
CA GLY A 265 -12.57 12.78 4.18
C GLY A 265 -12.15 11.49 4.86
N GLN A 266 -13.06 10.85 5.57
CA GLN A 266 -12.81 9.62 6.32
C GLN A 266 -13.96 8.63 6.15
N GLU A 267 -13.63 7.35 6.08
CA GLU A 267 -14.52 6.19 6.13
C GLU A 267 -14.73 5.72 7.58
N GLY A 268 -15.94 5.27 7.89
CA GLY A 268 -16.33 4.77 9.20
C GLY A 268 -17.06 5.77 10.09
N GLU A 269 -17.16 5.44 11.37
CA GLU A 269 -17.78 6.31 12.37
C GLU A 269 -16.92 7.56 12.59
N PRO A 270 -17.51 8.77 12.66
CA PRO A 270 -16.77 10.00 12.90
C PRO A 270 -16.00 9.91 14.23
N TYR A 271 -14.68 10.12 14.19
CA TYR A 271 -13.93 10.46 15.40
C TYR A 271 -14.46 11.79 15.97
N GLU A 272 -14.43 11.95 17.30
CA GLU A 272 -14.88 13.17 17.98
C GLU A 272 -14.23 14.43 17.38
N GLU A 273 -15.02 15.48 17.17
CA GLU A 273 -14.65 16.85 16.76
C GLU A 273 -13.27 16.99 16.08
N TYR A 274 -13.17 16.67 14.78
CA TYR A 274 -12.01 17.07 13.99
C TYR A 274 -11.93 18.61 13.96
N LYS A 275 -11.04 19.17 14.79
CA LYS A 275 -10.80 20.61 14.90
C LYS A 275 -9.47 20.93 14.27
N THR A 276 -9.54 21.42 13.05
CA THR A 276 -8.43 22.12 12.43
C THR A 276 -8.27 23.48 13.12
N GLU A 277 -7.16 23.70 13.85
CA GLU A 277 -6.93 24.95 14.56
C GLU A 277 -7.09 26.16 13.62
N GLY A 278 -7.93 27.12 14.02
CA GLY A 278 -8.16 28.36 13.27
C GLY A 278 -9.04 28.25 12.02
N LEU A 279 -9.54 27.07 11.66
CA LEU A 279 -10.42 26.87 10.50
C LEU A 279 -11.82 26.39 10.91
N GLN A 280 -12.84 27.13 10.44
CA GLN A 280 -14.24 26.72 10.59
C GLN A 280 -14.66 25.88 9.38
N THR A 281 -14.52 24.56 9.48
CA THR A 281 -14.96 23.61 8.46
C THR A 281 -16.46 23.31 8.56
N GLN A 282 -17.11 23.13 7.41
CA GLN A 282 -18.44 22.54 7.36
C GLN A 282 -18.32 21.01 7.34
N GLN A 283 -19.05 20.35 8.24
CA GLN A 283 -19.13 18.90 8.29
C GLN A 283 -20.24 18.39 7.36
N TYR A 284 -19.95 17.34 6.61
CA TYR A 284 -20.90 16.61 5.78
C TYR A 284 -20.87 15.14 6.16
N VAL A 285 -22.05 14.53 6.25
CA VAL A 285 -22.20 13.07 6.24
C VAL A 285 -22.63 12.71 4.84
N LEU A 286 -21.78 11.95 4.14
CA LEU A 286 -22.08 11.48 2.80
C LEU A 286 -23.01 10.27 2.90
N ALA A 287 -23.74 9.99 1.82
CA ALA A 287 -24.42 8.70 1.72
C ALA A 287 -23.35 7.60 1.86
N PRO A 288 -23.67 6.45 2.48
CA PRO A 288 -22.69 5.40 2.63
C PRO A 288 -22.11 5.04 1.28
N ASP A 289 -20.84 4.64 1.28
CA ASP A 289 -20.14 4.32 0.05
C ASP A 289 -21.02 3.40 -0.80
N PRO A 290 -21.27 3.70 -2.09
CA PRO A 290 -21.91 2.72 -2.97
C PRO A 290 -21.29 1.32 -2.81
N GLU A 291 -19.98 1.24 -2.63
CA GLU A 291 -19.19 0.02 -2.48
C GLU A 291 -19.27 -0.60 -1.06
N ASP A 292 -19.63 0.16 -0.03
CA ASP A 292 -19.96 -0.37 1.30
C ASP A 292 -21.10 0.44 1.96
N PRO A 293 -22.35 -0.03 1.82
CA PRO A 293 -23.52 0.62 2.42
C PRO A 293 -23.48 0.73 3.95
N ALA A 294 -22.56 0.03 4.62
CA ALA A 294 -22.31 0.12 6.06
C ALA A 294 -21.17 1.11 6.41
N ALA A 295 -20.32 1.48 5.45
CA ALA A 295 -19.28 2.49 5.62
C ALA A 295 -19.87 3.89 5.45
N PHE A 296 -20.09 4.58 6.56
CA PHE A 296 -20.36 6.01 6.53
C PHE A 296 -19.11 6.76 6.08
N GLN A 297 -19.26 7.79 5.26
CA GLN A 297 -18.17 8.71 4.97
C GLN A 297 -18.48 10.07 5.60
N THR A 298 -17.48 10.64 6.25
CA THR A 298 -17.57 11.97 6.85
C THR A 298 -16.55 12.89 6.22
N VAL A 299 -16.95 14.15 6.03
CA VAL A 299 -16.11 15.15 5.40
C VAL A 299 -16.10 16.43 6.23
N HIS A 300 -14.91 16.96 6.44
CA HIS A 300 -14.68 18.32 6.92
C HIS A 300 -14.13 19.14 5.76
N PHE A 301 -14.89 20.14 5.31
CA PHE A 301 -14.52 20.95 4.16
C PHE A 301 -14.59 22.44 4.47
N TRP A 302 -13.60 23.17 3.97
CA TRP A 302 -13.58 24.62 3.96
C TRP A 302 -13.00 25.10 2.64
N SER A 303 -13.57 26.17 2.07
CA SER A 303 -13.03 26.80 0.87
C SER A 303 -13.34 28.28 0.85
N SER A 304 -12.35 29.07 0.46
CA SER A 304 -12.51 30.50 0.17
C SER A 304 -13.14 30.76 -1.20
N ARG A 305 -13.24 29.73 -2.04
CA ARG A 305 -13.61 29.83 -3.47
C ARG A 305 -15.03 29.42 -3.75
N ARG A 306 -15.48 28.39 -3.05
CA ARG A 306 -16.74 27.72 -3.36
C ARG A 306 -17.42 27.23 -2.10
N SER A 307 -18.73 27.18 -2.16
CA SER A 307 -19.52 26.34 -1.26
C SER A 307 -19.80 25.03 -1.98
N ILE A 308 -19.95 23.95 -1.23
CA ILE A 308 -20.26 22.63 -1.77
C ILE A 308 -21.38 21.97 -0.98
N THR A 309 -22.06 21.01 -1.60
CA THR A 309 -23.05 20.15 -0.97
C THR A 309 -22.52 18.72 -0.84
N ALA A 310 -23.08 17.93 0.08
CA ALA A 310 -22.75 16.50 0.22
C ALA A 310 -22.95 15.73 -1.11
N LYS A 311 -23.95 16.11 -1.92
CA LYS A 311 -24.20 15.51 -3.23
C LYS A 311 -23.10 15.81 -4.25
N GLU A 312 -22.50 16.99 -4.18
CA GLU A 312 -21.40 17.39 -5.09
C GLU A 312 -20.07 16.77 -4.67
N ILE A 313 -19.87 16.54 -3.37
CA ILE A 313 -18.75 15.74 -2.87
C ILE A 313 -18.90 14.29 -3.36
N GLY A 314 -20.08 13.70 -3.15
CA GLY A 314 -20.36 12.33 -3.56
C GLY A 314 -19.63 11.31 -2.69
N ASN A 315 -18.40 10.97 -3.08
CA ASN A 315 -17.50 10.02 -2.41
C ASN A 315 -16.13 10.70 -2.20
N ILE A 316 -15.49 10.45 -1.06
CA ILE A 316 -14.25 11.15 -0.67
C ILE A 316 -13.11 10.94 -1.68
N TRP A 317 -12.93 9.73 -2.19
CA TRP A 317 -11.88 9.37 -3.13
C TRP A 317 -12.10 10.03 -4.48
N ASN A 318 -13.30 9.86 -5.04
CA ASN A 318 -13.68 10.45 -6.33
C ASN A 318 -13.60 11.99 -6.30
N PHE A 319 -13.89 12.60 -5.15
CA PHE A 319 -13.82 14.05 -5.00
C PHE A 319 -12.38 14.57 -5.11
N VAL A 320 -11.43 13.91 -4.43
CA VAL A 320 -10.02 14.29 -4.47
C VAL A 320 -9.37 13.88 -5.79
N GLU A 321 -9.73 12.72 -6.34
CA GLU A 321 -9.27 12.29 -7.66
C GLU A 321 -9.66 13.33 -8.73
N LYS A 322 -10.92 13.77 -8.73
CA LYS A 322 -11.41 14.82 -9.63
C LYS A 322 -10.66 16.15 -9.43
N LEU A 323 -10.35 16.51 -8.18
CA LEU A 323 -9.55 17.71 -7.89
C LEU A 323 -8.19 17.64 -8.58
N LEU A 324 -7.48 16.52 -8.46
CA LEU A 324 -6.18 16.34 -9.10
C LEU A 324 -6.30 16.32 -10.64
N PHE A 325 -7.34 15.68 -11.19
CA PHE A 325 -7.61 15.74 -12.63
C PHE A 325 -7.84 17.18 -13.12
N ASP A 326 -8.70 17.93 -12.45
CA ASP A 326 -9.01 19.33 -12.80
C ASP A 326 -7.77 20.24 -12.64
N ALA A 327 -6.86 19.91 -11.71
CA ALA A 327 -5.60 20.61 -11.49
C ALA A 327 -4.45 20.13 -12.40
N GLU A 328 -4.69 19.13 -13.26
CA GLU A 328 -3.67 18.42 -14.04
C GLU A 328 -2.51 17.88 -13.16
N ALA A 329 -2.82 17.55 -11.92
CA ALA A 329 -1.92 17.03 -10.91
C ALA A 329 -1.98 15.50 -10.86
N PHE A 330 -0.96 14.90 -10.25
CA PHE A 330 -0.82 13.46 -10.16
C PHE A 330 -0.09 13.07 -8.88
N ASP A 331 -0.70 12.15 -8.13
CA ASP A 331 -0.06 11.45 -7.03
C ASP A 331 0.51 10.10 -7.54
N PRO A 332 1.84 9.94 -7.58
CA PRO A 332 2.48 8.77 -8.18
C PRO A 332 2.66 7.58 -7.23
N ALA A 333 2.27 7.67 -5.96
CA ALA A 333 2.59 6.67 -4.93
C ALA A 333 4.11 6.41 -4.76
N ILE A 334 4.92 7.46 -4.95
CA ILE A 334 6.38 7.43 -4.78
C ILE A 334 6.73 8.31 -3.59
N ASP A 335 7.09 7.69 -2.48
CA ASP A 335 7.45 8.35 -1.24
C ASP A 335 8.94 8.18 -0.90
N TYR A 336 9.34 8.67 0.27
CA TYR A 336 10.72 8.50 0.70
C TYR A 336 11.05 7.02 0.99
N GLU A 337 10.09 6.18 1.36
CA GLU A 337 10.30 4.77 1.68
C GLU A 337 10.61 3.97 0.41
N TYR A 338 9.89 4.26 -0.68
CA TYR A 338 10.18 3.80 -2.03
C TYR A 338 11.61 4.14 -2.44
N LEU A 339 11.99 5.42 -2.31
CA LEU A 339 13.31 5.90 -2.73
C LEU A 339 14.46 5.32 -1.88
N LEU A 340 14.20 5.01 -0.61
CA LEU A 340 15.18 4.43 0.30
C LEU A 340 15.17 2.89 0.30
N GLY A 341 14.13 2.25 -0.25
CA GLY A 341 13.94 0.80 -0.20
C GLY A 341 13.63 0.26 1.20
N THR A 342 13.04 1.06 2.07
CA THR A 342 12.74 0.64 3.45
C THR A 342 11.60 1.44 4.07
N TYR A 343 10.69 0.74 4.75
CA TYR A 343 9.55 1.30 5.50
C TYR A 343 9.92 1.93 6.84
N SER A 344 11.18 1.80 7.27
CA SER A 344 11.60 2.31 8.57
C SER A 344 13.07 2.70 8.53
N PRO A 345 13.41 3.81 7.83
CA PRO A 345 14.77 4.32 7.86
C PRO A 345 15.19 4.59 9.30
N LYS A 346 16.49 4.51 9.60
CA LYS A 346 17.03 4.71 10.94
C LYS A 346 17.91 5.94 10.92
N GLN A 347 17.71 6.80 11.92
CA GLN A 347 18.50 8.01 12.05
C GLN A 347 20.00 7.67 12.21
N GLY A 348 20.86 8.34 11.45
CA GLY A 348 22.32 8.15 11.41
C GLY A 348 22.78 7.07 10.42
N ASN A 349 21.88 6.40 9.72
CA ASN A 349 22.25 5.41 8.71
C ASN A 349 22.39 6.04 7.32
N PHE A 350 23.22 5.41 6.50
CA PHE A 350 23.35 5.69 5.08
C PHE A 350 22.42 4.79 4.28
N TYR A 351 21.79 5.38 3.27
CA TYR A 351 20.88 4.69 2.36
C TYR A 351 21.26 5.04 0.93
N ARG A 352 21.28 4.02 0.06
CA ARG A 352 21.40 4.23 -1.38
C ARG A 352 20.02 4.62 -1.92
N VAL A 353 19.91 5.82 -2.47
CA VAL A 353 18.69 6.28 -3.13
C VAL A 353 18.52 5.50 -4.42
N GLN A 354 17.33 4.96 -4.65
CA GLN A 354 17.04 4.08 -5.77
C GLN A 354 15.67 4.37 -6.38
N ASN A 355 15.45 3.81 -7.56
CA ASN A 355 14.18 3.81 -8.27
C ASN A 355 13.87 2.35 -8.63
N PRO A 356 13.40 1.55 -7.66
CA PRO A 356 13.28 0.10 -7.82
C PRO A 356 12.18 -0.32 -8.80
N GLY A 357 11.26 0.58 -9.14
CA GLY A 357 10.03 0.27 -9.85
C GLY A 357 8.98 -0.37 -8.94
N PHE A 358 7.75 -0.43 -9.45
CA PHE A 358 6.64 -1.13 -8.83
C PHE A 358 6.54 -2.53 -9.41
N ILE A 359 6.54 -3.55 -8.56
CA ILE A 359 6.32 -4.93 -9.00
C ILE A 359 4.84 -5.23 -8.88
N ARG A 360 4.21 -5.58 -10.00
CA ARG A 360 2.84 -6.10 -10.00
C ARG A 360 2.89 -7.59 -10.30
N VAL A 361 2.24 -8.36 -9.45
CA VAL A 361 2.14 -9.81 -9.59
C VAL A 361 0.85 -10.14 -10.33
N TYR A 362 0.98 -10.76 -11.50
CA TYR A 362 -0.14 -11.31 -12.27
C TYR A 362 -0.11 -12.85 -12.20
N PRO A 363 -1.24 -13.55 -12.47
CA PRO A 363 -1.22 -15.00 -12.62
C PRO A 363 -0.23 -15.50 -13.68
N SER A 364 0.11 -14.67 -14.67
CA SER A 364 1.07 -14.96 -15.74
C SER A 364 2.54 -14.68 -15.39
N GLY A 365 2.82 -14.13 -14.21
CA GLY A 365 4.15 -13.73 -13.77
C GLY A 365 4.21 -12.31 -13.21
N GLU A 366 5.41 -11.85 -12.88
CA GLU A 366 5.66 -10.52 -12.34
C GLU A 366 6.06 -9.55 -13.45
N GLU A 367 5.54 -8.32 -13.38
CA GLU A 367 5.94 -7.22 -14.24
C GLU A 367 6.41 -6.05 -13.37
N THR A 368 7.58 -5.48 -13.71
CA THR A 368 8.12 -4.31 -13.01
C THR A 368 7.92 -3.05 -13.84
N PHE A 369 7.30 -2.04 -13.23
CA PHE A 369 7.00 -0.75 -13.83
C PHE A 369 7.89 0.30 -13.18
N VAL A 370 8.87 0.82 -13.91
CA VAL A 370 9.81 1.81 -13.39
C VAL A 370 9.34 3.21 -13.79
N PRO A 371 9.00 4.09 -12.83
CA PRO A 371 8.74 5.49 -13.10
C PRO A 371 9.97 6.15 -13.73
N ASP A 372 9.76 7.04 -14.70
CA ASP A 372 10.85 7.74 -15.37
C ASP A 372 11.38 8.90 -14.51
N LEU A 373 11.93 8.61 -13.34
CA LEU A 373 12.52 9.61 -12.46
C LEU A 373 13.85 10.07 -13.06
N GLY A 374 13.81 11.12 -13.89
CA GLY A 374 15.01 11.66 -14.53
C GLY A 374 16.00 12.32 -13.56
N ARG A 375 15.50 12.77 -12.40
CA ARG A 375 16.29 13.40 -11.33
C ARG A 375 15.54 13.30 -9.99
N VAL A 376 16.28 13.04 -8.92
CA VAL A 376 15.78 13.10 -7.53
C VAL A 376 16.74 13.98 -6.74
N ASP A 377 16.22 15.00 -6.08
CA ASP A 377 16.98 15.90 -5.21
C ASP A 377 16.73 15.58 -3.75
N TYR A 378 17.71 15.83 -2.91
CA TYR A 378 17.65 15.61 -1.47
C TYR A 378 17.84 16.92 -0.70
N PHE A 379 17.06 17.10 0.36
CA PHE A 379 17.14 18.22 1.27
C PHE A 379 17.14 17.72 2.72
N LYS A 380 17.96 18.35 3.55
CA LYS A 380 17.99 18.13 5.00
C LYS A 380 17.57 19.42 5.70
N PHE A 381 16.71 19.29 6.72
CA PHE A 381 16.18 20.42 7.49
C PHE A 381 16.63 20.35 8.96
N GLU A 382 16.49 21.49 9.65
CA GLU A 382 16.61 21.52 11.11
C GLU A 382 15.41 20.79 11.75
N ARG A 383 15.60 20.36 13.00
CA ARG A 383 14.60 19.63 13.78
C ARG A 383 13.50 20.51 14.35
#